data_AF-A0A085ZFQ7-F1
#
_entry.id   AF-A0A085ZFQ7-F1
#
_cell.length_a   1.000
_cell.length_b   1.000
_cell.length_c   1.000
_cell.angle_alpha   90.00
_cell.angle_beta   90.00
_cell.angle_gamma   90.00
#
_symmetry.space_group_name_H-M   'P 1'
#
loop_
_entity.id
_entity.type
_entity.pdbx_description
1 polymer ?
#
loop_
_entity_poly.entity_id
_entity_poly.type
_entity_poly.pdbx_seq_one_letter_code
_entity_poly.pdbx_strand_id
1 'polypeptide(L)'
;MAKKINPKKVPSSGNVKDITGDLFETNSKNVPLEITNLIPEAAGNLHQNLKVGKNITNGRGKKESVMRFSLQMPIYIEMHRGNLLQFIASALVYPYGFSNQQAFADTQSLSSNALVLSNGIVSSLSDEIILVQVDQNVIDEQHLKIAGGIGFYKSSIPVSRILKIFVSKTEIKKKLLDDASIRDGGFLPEKLLAVGFPKDIQSQVYTTNSIDIDEKDFEYKLDRFDKILGLIAGARNYSFLTSNQTNVLKSISDHTLFAIQSLESDFARDIITNDRISEYYKWLFTNSCPDDRILLKWIFSRIQQNDNFTDSDTKNFELLCFNSKSFEGEEGQIKIIFSLLFDSVERKKSLNEILKLQSKHSSTLYVFAYLRIYASKQNPELARLELVQRGSSKYSEYAFATLNFYFGYKLLRNSEDRLAVIQNKALGNLKNFPRPTIKLELTAKFDYLIIDIVFKSVFNPLYRKENNYSLYPNLQKSAAHLKFNIENYTFSEDSVYDKPYFVFRRTNPLDELLLQLERLPSEISIFSEFGLYCYRLGLKLNTTSFTDIFNNTSSLRSLFSYQKNNLIEKVKEDHIDIEELKSRIALAQKHKEI
;
A
#
# COMPACT_ATOMS: atom_id res chain seq x y z
N MET A 1 -57.65 -40.65 -44.95
CA MET A 1 -57.04 -39.60 -45.80
C MET A 1 -57.28 -38.24 -45.16
N ALA A 2 -56.36 -37.30 -45.40
CA ALA A 2 -56.27 -35.91 -44.89
C ALA A 2 -55.52 -35.70 -43.55
N LYS A 3 -54.24 -35.33 -43.69
CA LYS A 3 -53.35 -34.72 -42.68
C LYS A 3 -53.83 -33.31 -42.34
N LYS A 4 -53.93 -32.96 -41.05
CA LYS A 4 -54.07 -31.58 -40.57
C LYS A 4 -52.69 -31.00 -40.23
N ILE A 5 -52.40 -29.84 -40.81
CA ILE A 5 -51.20 -29.02 -40.62
C ILE A 5 -51.49 -28.05 -39.47
N ASN A 6 -50.60 -27.96 -38.48
CA ASN A 6 -50.65 -26.98 -37.40
C ASN A 6 -49.96 -25.66 -37.81
N PRO A 7 -50.51 -24.48 -37.42
CA PRO A 7 -49.99 -23.19 -37.82
C PRO A 7 -48.82 -22.71 -36.94
N LYS A 8 -47.90 -21.99 -37.58
CA LYS A 8 -46.73 -21.29 -37.00
C LYS A 8 -47.14 -20.19 -36.02
N LYS A 9 -46.43 -20.09 -34.89
CA LYS A 9 -46.41 -18.91 -34.00
C LYS A 9 -45.23 -18.01 -34.32
N VAL A 10 -45.50 -16.71 -34.44
CA VAL A 10 -44.56 -15.58 -34.50
C VAL A 10 -44.15 -15.22 -33.06
N PRO A 11 -42.88 -14.86 -32.78
CA PRO A 11 -42.40 -14.59 -31.42
C PRO A 11 -42.65 -13.13 -31.00
N SER A 12 -43.10 -12.96 -29.76
CA SER A 12 -43.19 -11.67 -29.07
C SER A 12 -41.88 -11.35 -28.35
N SER A 13 -41.26 -10.23 -28.75
CA SER A 13 -40.40 -9.37 -27.92
C SER A 13 -41.16 -8.90 -26.67
N GLY A 14 -40.59 -8.66 -25.50
CA GLY A 14 -39.25 -8.81 -24.99
C GLY A 14 -39.35 -8.61 -23.48
N ASN A 15 -38.57 -9.37 -22.70
CA ASN A 15 -38.45 -9.19 -21.26
C ASN A 15 -36.97 -9.11 -20.90
N VAL A 16 -36.68 -8.06 -20.15
CA VAL A 16 -35.46 -7.74 -19.42
C VAL A 16 -34.90 -9.01 -18.76
N LYS A 17 -33.62 -9.31 -19.02
CA LYS A 17 -32.85 -10.28 -18.25
C LYS A 17 -31.62 -9.60 -17.68
N ASP A 18 -31.56 -9.66 -16.36
CA ASP A 18 -30.41 -9.39 -15.51
C ASP A 18 -29.17 -10.14 -16.01
N ILE A 19 -28.11 -9.37 -16.24
CA ILE A 19 -26.78 -9.86 -16.60
C ILE A 19 -26.01 -10.07 -15.29
N THR A 20 -26.26 -11.17 -14.58
CA THR A 20 -25.39 -11.61 -13.46
C THR A 20 -25.23 -13.13 -13.32
N GLY A 21 -25.68 -13.94 -14.29
CA GLY A 21 -25.41 -15.37 -14.32
C GLY A 21 -25.01 -15.77 -15.72
N ASP A 22 -23.73 -16.09 -15.92
CA ASP A 22 -23.13 -16.90 -17.01
C ASP A 22 -21.65 -16.56 -17.29
N LEU A 23 -20.93 -15.92 -16.34
CA LEU A 23 -19.47 -15.66 -16.47
C LEU A 23 -18.57 -16.65 -15.71
N PHE A 24 -19.10 -17.76 -15.21
CA PHE A 24 -18.35 -18.77 -14.46
C PHE A 24 -18.49 -20.21 -15.00
N GLU A 25 -18.52 -20.38 -16.31
CA GLU A 25 -18.26 -21.69 -16.92
C GLU A 25 -17.04 -21.63 -17.84
N THR A 26 -15.85 -21.75 -17.24
CA THR A 26 -14.70 -22.30 -17.97
C THR A 26 -14.52 -23.74 -17.54
N ASN A 27 -14.85 -24.66 -18.46
CA ASN A 27 -14.55 -26.09 -18.39
C ASN A 27 -13.07 -26.33 -18.06
N SER A 28 -12.74 -26.47 -16.78
CA SER A 28 -11.49 -27.08 -16.35
C SER A 28 -11.66 -28.59 -16.47
N LYS A 29 -11.03 -29.19 -17.49
CA LYS A 29 -10.75 -30.62 -17.46
C LYS A 29 -9.92 -30.89 -16.21
N ASN A 30 -10.54 -31.54 -15.23
CA ASN A 30 -9.88 -32.09 -14.05
C ASN A 30 -8.80 -33.08 -14.51
N VAL A 31 -7.55 -32.63 -14.54
CA VAL A 31 -6.41 -33.54 -14.39
C VAL A 31 -6.11 -33.54 -12.90
N PRO A 32 -6.41 -34.62 -12.16
CA PRO A 32 -5.98 -34.72 -10.78
C PRO A 32 -4.46 -34.75 -10.77
N LEU A 33 -3.83 -33.68 -10.26
CA LEU A 33 -2.46 -33.76 -9.79
C LEU A 33 -2.51 -34.54 -8.48
N GLU A 34 -2.22 -35.85 -8.56
CA GLU A 34 -1.81 -36.63 -7.40
C GLU A 34 -0.59 -35.94 -6.78
N ILE A 35 -0.82 -35.20 -5.71
CA ILE A 35 0.23 -34.84 -4.76
C ILE A 35 0.55 -36.13 -4.03
N THR A 36 1.54 -36.88 -4.52
CA THR A 36 2.17 -37.95 -3.76
C THR A 36 2.97 -37.32 -2.63
N ASN A 37 2.27 -37.05 -1.52
CA ASN A 37 2.88 -36.99 -0.20
C ASN A 37 3.34 -38.41 0.17
N LEU A 38 4.44 -38.86 -0.44
CA LEU A 38 5.28 -39.86 0.17
C LEU A 38 6.16 -39.12 1.16
N ILE A 39 5.72 -39.10 2.41
CA ILE A 39 6.61 -38.91 3.57
C ILE A 39 7.55 -40.12 3.55
N PRO A 40 8.86 -39.97 3.30
CA PRO A 40 9.78 -41.04 3.64
C PRO A 40 9.99 -40.95 5.15
N GLU A 41 9.45 -41.94 5.88
CA GLU A 41 9.99 -42.32 7.18
C GLU A 41 11.47 -42.73 6.99
N ALA A 42 12.36 -41.74 7.00
CA ALA A 42 13.80 -41.92 7.09
C ALA A 42 14.44 -40.64 7.69
N ALA A 43 13.94 -40.23 8.85
CA ALA A 43 14.73 -39.48 9.81
C ALA A 43 15.79 -40.44 10.39
N GLY A 44 16.84 -40.67 9.62
CA GLY A 44 17.94 -41.57 9.96
C GLY A 44 18.93 -41.63 8.83
N ASN A 45 20.08 -40.97 9.00
CA ASN A 45 21.25 -40.98 8.11
C ASN A 45 21.20 -40.07 6.88
N LEU A 46 21.29 -38.75 7.10
CA LEU A 46 21.71 -37.78 6.08
C LEU A 46 22.95 -36.96 6.52
N HIS A 47 23.82 -37.58 7.34
CA HIS A 47 25.12 -37.02 7.73
C HIS A 47 26.30 -37.49 6.87
N GLN A 48 26.08 -38.26 5.80
CA GLN A 48 27.16 -38.71 4.94
C GLN A 48 26.70 -38.75 3.50
N ASN A 49 26.90 -37.66 2.76
CA ASN A 49 27.20 -37.69 1.31
C ASN A 49 27.65 -36.31 0.80
N LEU A 50 28.61 -35.70 1.51
CA LEU A 50 29.68 -34.95 0.85
C LEU A 50 30.83 -35.93 0.72
N LYS A 51 31.03 -36.51 -0.47
CA LYS A 51 32.17 -37.39 -0.74
C LYS A 51 33.46 -36.57 -0.58
N VAL A 52 34.06 -36.68 0.59
CA VAL A 52 35.46 -36.36 0.84
C VAL A 52 36.29 -37.26 -0.08
N GLY A 53 36.83 -36.69 -1.15
CA GLY A 53 37.86 -37.35 -1.94
C GLY A 53 39.10 -37.56 -1.08
N LYS A 54 39.23 -38.73 -0.44
CA LYS A 54 40.51 -39.24 0.03
C LYS A 54 41.32 -39.66 -1.19
N ASN A 55 42.12 -38.74 -1.70
CA ASN A 55 43.33 -39.04 -2.45
C ASN A 55 44.36 -37.94 -2.15
N ILE A 56 45.14 -38.14 -1.09
CA ILE A 56 46.43 -37.45 -0.91
C ILE A 56 47.47 -38.52 -0.62
N THR A 57 48.01 -39.10 -1.70
CA THR A 57 49.38 -39.57 -1.72
C THR A 57 50.25 -38.42 -2.23
N ASN A 58 51.01 -37.84 -1.30
CA ASN A 58 52.26 -37.10 -1.50
C ASN A 58 52.42 -36.30 -2.81
N GLY A 59 51.81 -35.12 -2.85
CA GLY A 59 52.18 -34.02 -3.76
C GLY A 59 52.55 -32.79 -2.93
N ARG A 60 53.76 -32.25 -3.16
CA ARG A 60 54.30 -31.05 -2.48
C ARG A 60 53.26 -29.93 -2.39
N GLY A 61 52.91 -29.56 -1.16
CA GLY A 61 51.84 -28.62 -0.85
C GLY A 61 52.10 -27.21 -1.38
N LYS A 62 51.18 -26.72 -2.21
CA LYS A 62 50.75 -25.33 -2.10
C LYS A 62 49.90 -25.27 -0.83
N LYS A 63 50.40 -24.61 0.22
CA LYS A 63 49.53 -24.13 1.30
C LYS A 63 48.55 -23.16 0.66
N GLU A 64 47.34 -23.62 0.35
CA GLU A 64 46.24 -22.69 0.08
C GLU A 64 46.07 -21.86 1.36
N SER A 65 46.42 -20.58 1.27
CA SER A 65 46.23 -19.65 2.38
C SER A 65 44.73 -19.53 2.61
N VAL A 66 44.23 -20.12 3.70
CA VAL A 66 42.85 -19.92 4.13
C VAL A 66 42.69 -18.44 4.46
N MET A 67 41.99 -17.71 3.59
CA MET A 67 41.69 -16.31 3.80
C MET A 67 40.75 -16.20 5.01
N ARG A 68 41.08 -15.31 5.95
CA ARG A 68 40.18 -15.03 7.09
C ARG A 68 39.09 -14.06 6.65
N PHE A 69 37.89 -14.26 7.20
CA PHE A 69 36.81 -13.31 7.02
C PHE A 69 37.22 -11.91 7.51
N SER A 70 36.83 -10.87 6.76
CA SER A 70 37.17 -9.48 7.00
C SER A 70 36.04 -8.56 6.54
N LEU A 71 35.67 -7.60 7.40
CA LEU A 71 34.68 -6.55 7.08
C LEU A 71 35.27 -5.43 6.21
N GLN A 72 36.57 -5.47 5.92
CA GLN A 72 37.24 -4.51 5.04
C GLN A 72 37.17 -4.93 3.57
N MET A 73 36.73 -6.16 3.29
CA MET A 73 36.60 -6.71 1.96
C MET A 73 35.11 -6.87 1.58
N PRO A 74 34.78 -6.93 0.28
CA PRO A 74 33.41 -7.19 -0.15
C PRO A 74 32.82 -8.43 0.53
N ILE A 75 31.58 -8.30 0.99
CA ILE A 75 30.84 -9.37 1.67
C ILE A 75 29.76 -9.88 0.72
N TYR A 76 29.69 -11.21 0.61
CA TYR A 76 28.75 -11.92 -0.23
C TYR A 76 27.87 -12.84 0.59
N ILE A 77 26.63 -12.97 0.14
CA ILE A 77 25.68 -14.01 0.52
C ILE A 77 25.53 -14.91 -0.69
N GLU A 78 25.93 -16.15 -0.54
CA GLU A 78 25.78 -17.18 -1.57
C GLU A 78 24.46 -17.93 -1.36
N MET A 79 23.64 -18.03 -2.40
CA MET A 79 22.34 -18.69 -2.33
C MET A 79 21.94 -19.29 -3.67
N HIS A 80 20.97 -20.19 -3.65
CA HIS A 80 20.36 -20.72 -4.86
C HIS A 80 19.46 -19.68 -5.51
N ARG A 81 19.53 -19.53 -6.85
CA ARG A 81 18.75 -18.53 -7.60
C ARG A 81 17.25 -18.62 -7.36
N GLY A 82 16.75 -19.84 -7.12
CA GLY A 82 15.33 -20.09 -6.81
C GLY A 82 14.86 -19.50 -5.49
N ASN A 83 15.76 -19.20 -4.55
CA ASN A 83 15.43 -18.62 -3.25
C ASN A 83 15.47 -17.08 -3.26
N LEU A 84 16.13 -16.45 -4.25
CA LEU A 84 16.31 -15.00 -4.33
C LEU A 84 14.98 -14.23 -4.24
N LEU A 85 13.98 -14.64 -5.03
CA LEU A 85 12.72 -13.92 -5.13
C LEU A 85 11.97 -13.88 -3.81
N GLN A 86 12.19 -14.85 -2.93
CA GLN A 86 11.59 -14.83 -1.60
C GLN A 86 12.11 -13.63 -0.79
N PHE A 87 13.42 -13.39 -0.81
CA PHE A 87 14.03 -12.27 -0.08
C PHE A 87 13.63 -10.92 -0.66
N ILE A 88 13.54 -10.82 -2.00
CA ILE A 88 13.05 -9.62 -2.67
C ILE A 88 11.57 -9.37 -2.33
N ALA A 89 10.74 -10.41 -2.33
CA ALA A 89 9.33 -10.32 -2.00
C ALA A 89 9.08 -9.88 -0.55
N SER A 90 9.98 -10.23 0.38
CA SER A 90 9.92 -9.81 1.78
C SER A 90 10.68 -8.52 2.09
N ALA A 91 11.34 -7.89 1.10
CA ALA A 91 12.25 -6.76 1.28
C ALA A 91 13.36 -6.98 2.33
N LEU A 92 13.70 -8.24 2.60
CA LEU A 92 14.58 -8.63 3.70
C LEU A 92 15.29 -9.95 3.39
N VAL A 93 16.59 -10.00 3.62
CA VAL A 93 17.40 -11.23 3.64
C VAL A 93 17.55 -11.66 5.10
N TYR A 94 17.21 -12.90 5.43
CA TYR A 94 17.19 -13.41 6.80
C TYR A 94 17.62 -14.88 6.86
N PRO A 95 18.03 -15.40 8.04
CA PRO A 95 18.54 -16.75 8.17
C PRO A 95 17.60 -17.85 7.69
N TYR A 96 18.18 -18.97 7.27
CA TYR A 96 17.49 -20.04 6.57
C TYR A 96 16.30 -20.62 7.35
N GLY A 97 16.47 -20.82 8.66
CA GLY A 97 15.49 -21.46 9.55
C GLY A 97 14.17 -20.70 9.70
N PHE A 98 14.15 -19.40 9.39
CA PHE A 98 12.93 -18.57 9.49
C PHE A 98 12.15 -18.47 8.19
N SER A 99 12.52 -19.27 7.18
CA SER A 99 11.82 -19.31 5.90
C SER A 99 10.84 -20.47 5.83
N ASN A 100 9.57 -20.16 5.55
CA ASN A 100 8.53 -21.16 5.30
C ASN A 100 8.43 -21.58 3.82
N GLN A 101 9.25 -21.02 2.92
CA GLN A 101 9.07 -21.13 1.45
C GLN A 101 10.35 -21.46 0.68
N GLN A 102 11.41 -21.91 1.35
CA GLN A 102 12.64 -22.27 0.65
C GLN A 102 12.47 -23.58 -0.14
N ALA A 103 12.57 -23.46 -1.46
CA ALA A 103 12.38 -24.57 -2.40
C ALA A 103 13.66 -25.38 -2.61
N PHE A 104 14.84 -24.82 -2.30
CA PHE A 104 16.14 -25.42 -2.58
C PHE A 104 17.09 -25.25 -1.40
N ALA A 105 17.83 -26.30 -1.06
CA ALA A 105 18.94 -26.21 -0.10
C ALA A 105 20.15 -25.51 -0.77
N ASP A 106 20.80 -24.60 -0.04
CA ASP A 106 21.94 -23.83 -0.52
C ASP A 106 22.93 -23.52 0.62
N THR A 107 23.92 -22.67 0.36
CA THR A 107 24.94 -22.29 1.37
C THR A 107 24.33 -21.67 2.64
N GLN A 108 23.15 -21.07 2.57
CA GLN A 108 22.46 -20.56 3.76
C GLN A 108 21.89 -21.70 4.62
N SER A 109 21.64 -22.89 4.07
CA SER A 109 21.21 -24.07 4.84
C SER A 109 22.29 -24.61 5.79
N LEU A 110 23.55 -24.15 5.66
CA LEU A 110 24.64 -24.51 6.58
C LEU A 110 24.39 -23.99 8.01
N SER A 111 23.55 -22.96 8.17
CA SER A 111 23.12 -22.45 9.47
C SER A 111 21.66 -22.03 9.43
N SER A 112 20.82 -22.70 10.22
CA SER A 112 19.40 -22.33 10.34
C SER A 112 19.24 -20.94 10.97
N ASN A 113 20.08 -20.58 11.94
CA ASN A 113 19.85 -19.43 12.82
C ASN A 113 20.75 -18.22 12.51
N ALA A 114 21.58 -18.30 11.46
CA ALA A 114 22.40 -17.17 10.99
C ALA A 114 22.52 -17.11 9.47
N LEU A 115 22.67 -15.90 8.94
CA LEU A 115 23.12 -15.68 7.56
C LEU A 115 24.59 -16.06 7.42
N VAL A 116 24.90 -16.83 6.39
CA VAL A 116 26.26 -17.24 6.05
C VAL A 116 26.86 -16.19 5.12
N LEU A 117 27.82 -15.44 5.64
CA LEU A 117 28.56 -14.38 4.96
C LEU A 117 29.97 -14.86 4.61
N SER A 118 30.45 -14.49 3.44
CA SER A 118 31.82 -14.81 3.00
C SER A 118 32.43 -13.64 2.23
N ASN A 119 33.76 -13.54 2.25
CA ASN A 119 34.48 -12.65 1.32
C ASN A 119 34.85 -13.34 0.01
N GLY A 120 34.26 -14.51 -0.25
CA GLY A 120 34.55 -15.37 -1.38
C GLY A 120 33.40 -16.33 -1.68
N ILE A 121 33.65 -17.35 -2.49
CA ILE A 121 32.67 -18.38 -2.85
C ILE A 121 32.87 -19.59 -1.94
N VAL A 122 31.81 -20.12 -1.35
CA VAL A 122 31.87 -21.28 -0.45
C VAL A 122 31.67 -22.59 -1.23
N SER A 123 30.77 -22.60 -2.22
CA SER A 123 30.51 -23.80 -3.03
C SER A 123 31.15 -23.74 -4.42
N SER A 124 31.07 -24.84 -5.18
CA SER A 124 31.52 -24.85 -6.57
C SER A 124 30.59 -24.01 -7.45
N LEU A 125 31.14 -23.09 -8.24
CA LEU A 125 30.37 -22.27 -9.18
C LEU A 125 29.48 -23.13 -10.10
N SER A 126 28.19 -22.81 -10.12
CA SER A 126 27.19 -23.42 -11.00
C SER A 126 26.19 -22.36 -11.48
N ASP A 127 25.41 -22.71 -12.50
CA ASP A 127 24.33 -21.84 -13.02
C ASP A 127 23.13 -21.70 -12.05
N GLU A 128 23.09 -22.50 -10.98
CA GLU A 128 22.06 -22.42 -9.96
C GLU A 128 22.44 -21.46 -8.82
N ILE A 129 23.72 -21.10 -8.70
CA ILE A 129 24.24 -20.26 -7.62
C ILE A 129 24.27 -18.79 -8.06
N ILE A 130 23.89 -17.92 -7.13
CA ILE A 130 24.07 -16.47 -7.25
C ILE A 130 24.88 -15.95 -6.06
N LEU A 131 25.57 -14.82 -6.27
CA LEU A 131 26.24 -14.08 -5.21
C LEU A 131 25.57 -12.74 -5.02
N VAL A 132 25.08 -12.48 -3.81
CA VAL A 132 24.49 -11.21 -3.42
C VAL A 132 25.54 -10.43 -2.63
N GLN A 133 26.07 -9.36 -3.22
CA GLN A 133 26.97 -8.44 -2.56
C GLN A 133 26.17 -7.46 -1.71
N VAL A 134 26.53 -7.34 -0.44
CA VAL A 134 25.87 -6.46 0.53
C VAL A 134 26.79 -5.35 1.02
N ASP A 135 26.23 -4.22 1.40
CA ASP A 135 26.96 -3.14 2.04
C ASP A 135 27.48 -3.58 3.41
N GLN A 136 28.80 -3.66 3.55
CA GLN A 136 29.46 -4.07 4.80
C GLN A 136 29.08 -3.19 6.01
N ASN A 137 28.63 -1.94 5.78
CA ASN A 137 28.21 -1.05 6.85
C ASN A 137 26.92 -1.49 7.55
N VAL A 138 26.14 -2.40 6.96
CA VAL A 138 24.94 -2.98 7.60
C VAL A 138 25.25 -4.04 8.63
N ILE A 139 26.47 -4.59 8.61
CA ILE A 139 26.86 -5.71 9.45
C ILE A 139 27.28 -5.17 10.81
N ASP A 140 26.46 -5.46 11.83
CA ASP A 140 26.81 -5.22 13.21
C ASP A 140 27.76 -6.31 13.71
N GLU A 141 28.99 -5.92 14.07
CA GLU A 141 30.01 -6.80 14.62
C GLU A 141 29.53 -7.56 15.86
N GLN A 142 28.63 -6.97 16.66
CA GLN A 142 28.07 -7.63 17.86
C GLN A 142 27.23 -8.87 17.51
N HIS A 143 26.64 -8.88 16.31
CA HIS A 143 25.82 -9.98 15.79
C HIS A 143 26.60 -10.92 14.87
N LEU A 144 27.90 -10.68 14.67
CA LEU A 144 28.74 -11.46 13.76
C LEU A 144 29.66 -12.41 14.54
N LYS A 145 29.60 -13.70 14.21
CA LYS A 145 30.58 -14.69 14.66
C LYS A 145 31.44 -15.15 13.49
N ILE A 146 32.75 -15.01 13.59
CA ILE A 146 33.68 -15.41 12.52
C ILE A 146 34.24 -16.80 12.82
N ALA A 147 34.22 -17.69 11.82
CA ALA A 147 34.93 -18.96 11.85
C ALA A 147 35.65 -19.22 10.51
N GLY A 148 36.97 -19.12 10.53
CA GLY A 148 37.79 -19.25 9.33
C GLY A 148 37.50 -18.12 8.32
N GLY A 149 37.15 -18.51 7.09
CA GLY A 149 36.80 -17.59 6.00
C GLY A 149 35.32 -17.17 5.96
N ILE A 150 34.52 -17.58 6.96
CA ILE A 150 33.07 -17.40 6.98
C ILE A 150 32.64 -16.61 8.22
N GLY A 151 31.71 -15.68 8.02
CA GLY A 151 31.01 -14.96 9.07
C GLY A 151 29.57 -15.45 9.20
N PHE A 152 29.12 -15.70 10.42
CA PHE A 152 27.74 -16.08 10.75
C PHE A 152 27.04 -14.89 11.40
N TYR A 153 26.12 -14.27 10.67
CA TYR A 153 25.43 -13.05 11.08
C TYR A 153 24.03 -13.35 11.60
N LYS A 154 23.79 -12.99 12.87
CA LYS A 154 22.57 -13.33 13.64
C LYS A 154 21.40 -12.38 13.43
N SER A 155 21.42 -11.61 12.35
CA SER A 155 20.37 -10.63 12.08
C SER A 155 20.00 -10.66 10.60
N SER A 156 19.00 -9.86 10.25
CA SER A 156 18.57 -9.66 8.88
C SER A 156 19.37 -8.56 8.19
N ILE A 157 19.34 -8.56 6.86
CA ILE A 157 19.88 -7.50 6.01
C ILE A 157 18.75 -7.02 5.10
N PRO A 158 18.35 -5.74 5.14
CA PRO A 158 17.29 -5.25 4.26
C PRO A 158 17.75 -5.25 2.81
N VAL A 159 16.84 -5.48 1.86
CA VAL A 159 17.20 -5.51 0.42
C VAL A 159 17.71 -4.16 -0.09
N SER A 160 17.40 -3.07 0.61
CA SER A 160 17.99 -1.75 0.40
C SER A 160 19.51 -1.75 0.50
N ARG A 161 20.14 -2.77 1.12
CA ARG A 161 21.61 -2.87 1.31
C ARG A 161 22.28 -3.83 0.34
N ILE A 162 21.53 -4.38 -0.59
CA ILE A 162 22.10 -5.13 -1.70
C ILE A 162 22.74 -4.14 -2.66
N LEU A 163 24.05 -4.29 -2.88
CA LEU A 163 24.81 -3.47 -3.82
C LEU A 163 24.75 -4.06 -5.23
N LYS A 164 24.83 -5.39 -5.33
CA LYS A 164 24.84 -6.11 -6.61
C LYS A 164 24.48 -7.58 -6.44
N ILE A 165 23.88 -8.16 -7.46
CA ILE A 165 23.57 -9.59 -7.55
C ILE A 165 24.29 -10.13 -8.79
N PHE A 166 25.23 -11.05 -8.58
CA PHE A 166 26.01 -11.66 -9.66
C PHE A 166 25.38 -12.99 -10.08
N VAL A 167 25.22 -13.16 -11.38
CA VAL A 167 24.72 -14.40 -12.02
C VAL A 167 25.71 -14.86 -13.07
N SER A 168 25.75 -16.17 -13.35
CA SER A 168 26.77 -16.71 -14.27
C SER A 168 26.57 -16.26 -15.73
N LYS A 169 25.33 -16.15 -16.20
CA LYS A 169 24.99 -15.91 -17.62
C LYS A 169 23.80 -14.97 -17.83
N THR A 170 23.72 -14.39 -19.03
CA THR A 170 22.66 -13.44 -19.43
C THR A 170 21.27 -14.10 -19.44
N GLU A 171 21.17 -15.37 -19.81
CA GLU A 171 19.90 -16.11 -19.83
C GLU A 171 19.30 -16.22 -18.43
N ILE A 172 20.15 -16.39 -17.42
CA ILE A 172 19.74 -16.47 -16.02
C ILE A 172 19.26 -15.11 -15.52
N LYS A 173 20.01 -14.04 -15.85
CA LYS A 173 19.58 -12.67 -15.57
C LYS A 173 18.18 -12.43 -16.12
N LYS A 174 17.94 -12.76 -17.39
CA LYS A 174 16.63 -12.59 -18.04
C LYS A 174 15.55 -13.42 -17.35
N LYS A 175 15.81 -14.70 -17.09
CA LYS A 175 14.86 -15.59 -16.41
C LYS A 175 14.46 -15.08 -15.02
N LEU A 176 15.42 -14.57 -14.23
CA LEU A 176 15.13 -14.01 -12.92
C LEU A 176 14.24 -12.75 -12.99
N LEU A 177 14.44 -11.90 -13.99
CA LEU A 177 13.60 -10.73 -14.23
C LEU A 177 12.18 -11.13 -14.64
N ASP A 178 12.06 -12.11 -15.54
CA ASP A 178 10.78 -12.65 -15.99
C ASP A 178 10.03 -13.30 -14.80
N ASP A 179 10.71 -14.15 -14.02
CA ASP A 179 10.14 -14.81 -12.85
C ASP A 179 9.70 -13.80 -11.76
N ALA A 180 10.48 -12.73 -11.53
CA ALA A 180 10.11 -11.66 -10.60
C ALA A 180 8.82 -10.95 -11.02
N SER A 181 8.66 -10.70 -12.32
CA SER A 181 7.46 -10.05 -12.87
C SER A 181 6.23 -10.96 -12.84
N ILE A 182 6.38 -12.26 -13.07
CA ILE A 182 5.25 -13.20 -13.16
C ILE A 182 4.72 -13.59 -11.78
N ARG A 183 5.60 -13.71 -10.77
CA ARG A 183 5.26 -14.28 -9.46
C ARG A 183 4.89 -13.26 -8.38
N ASP A 184 4.75 -11.98 -8.73
CA ASP A 184 4.60 -10.89 -7.75
C ASP A 184 5.72 -10.90 -6.67
N GLY A 185 6.91 -11.35 -7.07
CA GLY A 185 8.05 -11.61 -6.18
C GLY A 185 8.79 -10.35 -5.71
N GLY A 186 8.16 -9.18 -5.79
CA GLY A 186 8.81 -7.88 -5.65
C GLY A 186 9.45 -7.38 -6.94
N PHE A 187 9.94 -6.14 -6.91
CA PHE A 187 10.68 -5.55 -8.02
C PHE A 187 12.17 -5.88 -7.90
N LEU A 188 12.75 -6.40 -8.98
CA LEU A 188 14.17 -6.68 -9.09
C LEU A 188 14.79 -5.76 -10.16
N PRO A 189 15.43 -4.64 -9.77
CA PRO A 189 16.00 -3.70 -10.73
C PRO A 189 17.06 -4.37 -11.59
N GLU A 190 16.93 -4.24 -12.91
CA GLU A 190 17.87 -4.87 -13.85
C GLU A 190 19.33 -4.48 -13.58
N LYS A 191 19.57 -3.21 -13.23
CA LYS A 191 20.91 -2.66 -12.95
C LYS A 191 21.55 -3.26 -11.69
N LEU A 192 20.76 -3.89 -10.81
CA LEU A 192 21.26 -4.62 -9.65
C LEU A 192 21.89 -5.96 -10.07
N LEU A 193 21.47 -6.53 -11.21
CA LEU A 193 21.96 -7.80 -11.74
C LEU A 193 23.19 -7.60 -12.64
N ALA A 194 24.32 -8.19 -12.26
CA ALA A 194 25.51 -8.31 -13.08
C ALA A 194 25.68 -9.73 -13.62
N VAL A 195 26.05 -9.83 -14.90
CA VAL A 195 26.46 -11.08 -15.51
C VAL A 195 27.97 -11.26 -15.32
N GLY A 196 28.37 -12.46 -14.90
CA GLY A 196 29.74 -12.84 -14.57
C GLY A 196 30.08 -12.56 -13.10
N PHE A 197 30.74 -13.53 -12.46
CA PHE A 197 31.23 -13.38 -11.10
C PHE A 197 32.46 -12.44 -11.03
N PRO A 198 32.75 -11.80 -9.89
CA PRO A 198 33.93 -10.96 -9.72
C PRO A 198 35.23 -11.72 -10.06
N LYS A 199 36.15 -11.08 -10.80
CA LYS A 199 37.32 -11.74 -11.41
C LYS A 199 38.35 -12.29 -10.42
N ASP A 200 38.35 -11.79 -9.18
CA ASP A 200 39.35 -12.15 -8.14
C ASP A 200 38.71 -12.81 -6.91
N ILE A 201 37.52 -13.39 -7.05
CA ILE A 201 36.83 -14.01 -5.93
C ILE A 201 37.48 -15.35 -5.57
N GLN A 202 37.89 -15.50 -4.31
CA GLN A 202 38.58 -16.70 -3.84
C GLN A 202 37.58 -17.74 -3.33
N SER A 203 37.95 -19.03 -3.42
CA SER A 203 37.21 -20.11 -2.77
C SER A 203 37.45 -20.10 -1.26
N GLN A 204 36.40 -20.32 -0.49
CA GLN A 204 36.41 -20.36 0.98
C GLN A 204 36.09 -21.78 1.46
N VAL A 205 36.87 -22.27 2.42
CA VAL A 205 36.63 -23.58 3.02
C VAL A 205 35.70 -23.44 4.22
N TYR A 206 34.54 -24.09 4.15
CA TYR A 206 33.64 -24.22 5.30
C TYR A 206 34.28 -25.13 6.36
N THR A 207 34.49 -24.61 7.58
CA THR A 207 35.32 -25.29 8.59
C THR A 207 34.60 -25.60 9.92
N THR A 208 33.28 -25.37 10.07
CA THR A 208 32.64 -25.45 11.40
C THR A 208 31.48 -26.43 11.56
N ASN A 209 31.50 -27.13 12.70
CA ASN A 209 30.36 -27.86 13.26
C ASN A 209 29.61 -26.92 14.24
N SER A 210 28.35 -26.64 13.91
CA SER A 210 27.30 -26.00 14.74
C SER A 210 27.70 -24.80 15.61
N ILE A 211 27.34 -23.60 15.18
CA ILE A 211 27.25 -22.43 16.06
C ILE A 211 25.86 -22.41 16.66
N ASP A 212 25.78 -22.58 17.98
CA ASP A 212 24.52 -22.47 18.71
C ASP A 212 24.12 -20.99 18.88
N ILE A 213 22.86 -20.69 18.59
CA ILE A 213 22.31 -19.32 18.55
C ILE A 213 20.93 -19.36 19.20
N ASP A 214 20.84 -18.80 20.41
CA ASP A 214 19.60 -18.67 21.17
C ASP A 214 18.56 -17.81 20.45
N GLU A 215 17.31 -18.24 20.54
CA GLU A 215 16.27 -18.00 19.54
C GLU A 215 14.95 -17.62 20.22
N LYS A 216 14.88 -16.39 20.73
CA LYS A 216 13.63 -15.77 21.18
C LYS A 216 13.70 -14.30 20.78
N ASP A 217 12.70 -13.83 20.01
CA ASP A 217 12.48 -12.45 19.49
C ASP A 217 12.67 -12.23 17.97
N PHE A 218 13.28 -13.17 17.21
CA PHE A 218 13.54 -12.91 15.78
C PHE A 218 12.30 -13.03 14.87
N GLU A 219 11.48 -14.08 15.04
CA GLU A 219 10.23 -14.25 14.26
C GLU A 219 9.27 -13.08 14.45
N TYR A 220 9.16 -12.60 15.70
CA TYR A 220 8.34 -11.44 16.03
C TYR A 220 8.82 -10.19 15.27
N LYS A 221 10.13 -9.97 15.18
CA LYS A 221 10.70 -8.87 14.37
C LYS A 221 10.43 -9.05 12.88
N LEU A 222 10.55 -10.26 12.33
CA LEU A 222 10.23 -10.53 10.93
C LEU A 222 8.76 -10.21 10.61
N ASP A 223 7.84 -10.67 11.45
CA ASP A 223 6.40 -10.43 11.31
C ASP A 223 6.08 -8.92 11.45
N ARG A 224 6.66 -8.25 12.45
CA ARG A 224 6.47 -6.81 12.66
C ARG A 224 7.00 -5.98 11.49
N PHE A 225 8.17 -6.30 10.95
CA PHE A 225 8.71 -5.64 9.77
C PHE A 225 7.79 -5.82 8.55
N ASP A 226 7.34 -7.04 8.30
CA ASP A 226 6.42 -7.37 7.21
C ASP A 226 5.11 -6.58 7.30
N LYS A 227 4.51 -6.50 8.50
CA LYS A 227 3.26 -5.76 8.75
C LYS A 227 3.41 -4.25 8.57
N ILE A 228 4.45 -3.64 9.15
CA ILE A 228 4.69 -2.20 9.03
C ILE A 228 4.93 -1.81 7.57
N LEU A 229 5.80 -2.54 6.88
CA LEU A 229 6.10 -2.27 5.47
C LEU A 229 4.88 -2.53 4.58
N GLY A 230 4.08 -3.55 4.90
CA GLY A 230 2.81 -3.86 4.24
C GLY A 230 1.82 -2.71 4.33
N LEU A 231 1.65 -2.09 5.50
CA LEU A 231 0.82 -0.89 5.65
C LEU A 231 1.31 0.25 4.75
N ILE A 232 2.61 0.58 4.83
CA ILE A 232 3.19 1.74 4.12
C ILE A 232 3.04 1.55 2.60
N ALA A 233 3.42 0.37 2.09
CA ALA A 233 3.31 0.02 0.67
C ALA A 233 1.84 -0.07 0.22
N GLY A 234 1.01 -0.75 1.00
CA GLY A 234 -0.38 -1.01 0.67
C GLY A 234 -1.25 0.24 0.62
N ALA A 235 -1.04 1.18 1.55
CA ALA A 235 -1.77 2.45 1.63
C ALA A 235 -1.36 3.47 0.56
N ARG A 236 -0.20 3.28 -0.10
CA ARG A 236 0.40 4.25 -1.03
C ARG A 236 -0.54 4.71 -2.12
N ASN A 237 -1.32 3.78 -2.67
CA ASN A 237 -2.21 4.01 -3.79
C ASN A 237 -3.65 4.36 -3.38
N TYR A 238 -3.93 4.60 -2.10
CA TYR A 238 -5.30 4.86 -1.64
C TYR A 238 -5.95 6.06 -2.37
N SER A 239 -5.23 7.18 -2.49
CA SER A 239 -5.68 8.35 -3.26
C SER A 239 -5.88 8.03 -4.75
N PHE A 240 -5.07 7.13 -5.33
CA PHE A 240 -5.26 6.65 -6.70
C PHE A 240 -6.55 5.83 -6.83
N LEU A 241 -6.79 4.89 -5.91
CA LEU A 241 -7.95 4.00 -5.93
C LEU A 241 -9.28 4.74 -5.73
N THR A 242 -9.25 5.91 -5.11
CA THR A 242 -10.45 6.68 -4.74
C THR A 242 -10.62 7.98 -5.53
N SER A 243 -9.76 8.23 -6.53
CA SER A 243 -9.70 9.52 -7.23
C SER A 243 -10.97 9.88 -7.99
N ASN A 244 -11.74 8.89 -8.45
CA ASN A 244 -13.00 9.14 -9.16
C ASN A 244 -14.07 9.73 -8.23
N GLN A 245 -14.03 9.38 -6.94
CA GLN A 245 -15.01 9.85 -5.96
C GLN A 245 -14.54 11.12 -5.26
N THR A 246 -13.24 11.19 -4.93
CA THR A 246 -12.68 12.35 -4.22
C THR A 246 -12.35 13.51 -5.14
N ASN A 247 -12.32 13.28 -6.46
CA ASN A 247 -11.84 14.22 -7.47
C ASN A 247 -10.37 14.67 -7.26
N VAL A 248 -9.63 13.97 -6.40
CA VAL A 248 -8.23 14.24 -6.08
C VAL A 248 -7.42 12.97 -6.34
N LEU A 249 -6.40 13.08 -7.17
CA LEU A 249 -5.43 12.03 -7.43
C LEU A 249 -4.07 12.47 -6.89
N LYS A 250 -3.48 11.65 -6.02
CA LYS A 250 -2.11 11.83 -5.52
C LYS A 250 -1.24 10.65 -5.94
N SER A 251 0.03 10.89 -6.25
CA SER A 251 0.98 9.80 -6.54
C SER A 251 1.33 8.96 -5.30
N ILE A 252 1.24 9.58 -4.12
CA ILE A 252 1.43 8.96 -2.81
C ILE A 252 0.31 9.46 -1.90
N SER A 253 -0.40 8.56 -1.21
CA SER A 253 -1.45 8.94 -0.27
C SER A 253 -0.89 9.58 1.00
N ASP A 254 -1.67 10.49 1.59
CA ASP A 254 -1.28 11.21 2.80
C ASP A 254 -1.02 10.27 3.98
N HIS A 255 -1.85 9.24 4.17
CA HIS A 255 -1.66 8.28 5.25
C HIS A 255 -0.41 7.43 5.11
N THR A 256 0.13 7.25 3.91
CA THR A 256 1.46 6.63 3.74
C THR A 256 2.54 7.53 4.33
N LEU A 257 2.47 8.84 4.09
CA LEU A 257 3.43 9.80 4.64
C LEU A 257 3.28 9.93 6.16
N PHE A 258 2.05 10.02 6.68
CA PHE A 258 1.80 10.00 8.14
C PHE A 258 2.30 8.71 8.81
N ALA A 259 2.13 7.56 8.16
CA ALA A 259 2.65 6.30 8.69
C ALA A 259 4.18 6.34 8.79
N ILE A 260 4.89 6.83 7.76
CA ILE A 260 6.35 6.96 7.82
C ILE A 260 6.77 8.00 8.88
N GLN A 261 6.07 9.13 8.97
CA GLN A 261 6.29 10.16 10.00
C GLN A 261 6.14 9.63 11.43
N SER A 262 5.33 8.60 11.65
CA SER A 262 5.21 7.97 12.97
C SER A 262 6.48 7.22 13.41
N LEU A 263 7.35 6.85 12.47
CA LEU A 263 8.65 6.21 12.70
C LEU A 263 9.81 7.21 12.63
N GLU A 264 9.74 8.15 11.68
CA GLU A 264 10.76 9.18 11.46
C GLU A 264 10.07 10.55 11.28
N SER A 265 10.01 11.33 12.34
CA SER A 265 9.09 12.46 12.44
C SER A 265 9.30 13.55 11.39
N ASP A 266 10.54 13.73 10.93
CA ASP A 266 10.91 14.78 9.97
C ASP A 266 10.68 14.38 8.51
N PHE A 267 10.24 13.15 8.24
CA PHE A 267 10.04 12.65 6.88
C PHE A 267 8.94 13.43 6.14
N ALA A 268 9.30 14.14 5.06
CA ALA A 268 8.37 14.84 4.17
C ALA A 268 7.42 15.84 4.88
N ARG A 269 7.87 16.44 6.00
CA ARG A 269 7.07 17.41 6.78
C ARG A 269 6.73 18.68 6.02
N ASP A 270 7.55 19.04 5.04
CA ASP A 270 7.34 20.14 4.11
C ASP A 270 6.12 19.94 3.20
N ILE A 271 5.73 18.69 2.96
CA ILE A 271 4.59 18.34 2.10
C ILE A 271 3.30 18.20 2.91
N ILE A 272 3.39 17.60 4.10
CA ILE A 272 2.23 17.18 4.87
C ILE A 272 2.54 17.11 6.37
N THR A 273 1.64 17.68 7.17
CA THR A 273 1.72 17.69 8.65
C THR A 273 0.39 17.33 9.29
N ASN A 274 0.37 16.28 10.11
CA ASN A 274 -0.77 15.97 11.00
C ASN A 274 -0.32 15.03 12.13
N ASP A 275 -0.03 15.61 13.29
CA ASP A 275 0.50 14.86 14.43
C ASP A 275 -0.49 13.82 14.97
N ARG A 276 -1.80 14.10 14.91
CA ARG A 276 -2.84 13.19 15.42
C ARG A 276 -2.93 11.89 14.61
N ILE A 277 -2.81 11.99 13.28
CA ILE A 277 -2.87 10.80 12.41
C ILE A 277 -1.57 10.00 12.56
N SER A 278 -0.44 10.70 12.64
CA SER A 278 0.85 10.06 12.90
C SER A 278 0.86 9.32 14.25
N GLU A 279 0.15 9.83 15.26
CA GLU A 279 0.02 9.18 16.56
C GLU A 279 -0.76 7.85 16.49
N TYR A 280 -1.83 7.77 15.68
CA TYR A 280 -2.54 6.52 15.42
C TYR A 280 -1.58 5.43 14.91
N TYR A 281 -0.74 5.77 13.92
CA TYR A 281 0.24 4.84 13.36
C TYR A 281 1.34 4.50 14.34
N LYS A 282 1.78 5.48 15.14
CA LYS A 282 2.74 5.24 16.23
C LYS A 282 2.21 4.15 17.16
N TRP A 283 0.99 4.29 17.67
CA TRP A 283 0.38 3.29 18.56
C TRP A 283 0.25 1.92 17.91
N LEU A 284 -0.13 1.87 16.62
CA LEU A 284 -0.23 0.63 15.86
C LEU A 284 1.13 -0.06 15.74
N PHE A 285 2.18 0.70 15.41
CA PHE A 285 3.52 0.15 15.17
C PHE A 285 4.26 -0.24 16.44
N THR A 286 4.06 0.47 17.55
CA THR A 286 4.72 0.21 18.84
C THR A 286 3.89 -0.65 19.79
N ASN A 287 2.65 -0.98 19.42
CA ASN A 287 1.67 -1.60 20.32
C ASN A 287 1.50 -0.82 21.65
N SER A 288 1.67 0.50 21.62
CA SER A 288 1.60 1.37 22.80
C SER A 288 0.31 2.19 22.83
N CYS A 289 -0.81 1.55 22.45
CA CYS A 289 -2.12 2.19 22.45
C CYS A 289 -2.53 2.58 23.89
N PRO A 290 -2.94 3.83 24.14
CA PRO A 290 -3.40 4.29 25.46
C PRO A 290 -4.52 3.42 26.04
N ASP A 291 -4.54 3.26 27.36
CA ASP A 291 -5.50 2.39 28.06
C ASP A 291 -6.95 2.90 27.97
N ASP A 292 -7.15 4.20 27.81
CA ASP A 292 -8.46 4.82 27.59
C ASP A 292 -9.04 4.53 26.18
N ARG A 293 -8.22 4.00 25.26
CA ARG A 293 -8.62 3.62 23.89
C ARG A 293 -8.87 2.12 23.76
N ILE A 294 -9.66 1.58 24.68
CA ILE A 294 -9.92 0.14 24.86
C ILE A 294 -10.29 -0.57 23.54
N LEU A 295 -11.23 -0.01 22.77
CA LEU A 295 -11.65 -0.61 21.49
C LEU A 295 -10.51 -0.70 20.47
N LEU A 296 -9.69 0.35 20.38
CA LEU A 296 -8.58 0.40 19.44
C LEU A 296 -7.45 -0.55 19.87
N LYS A 297 -7.16 -0.59 21.17
CA LYS A 297 -6.20 -1.52 21.78
C LYS A 297 -6.58 -2.97 21.50
N TRP A 298 -7.88 -3.30 21.54
CA TRP A 298 -8.37 -4.63 21.18
C TRP A 298 -8.07 -4.97 19.71
N ILE A 299 -8.38 -4.06 18.77
CA ILE A 299 -8.11 -4.27 17.34
C ILE A 299 -6.62 -4.48 17.11
N PHE A 300 -5.77 -3.62 17.69
CA PHE A 300 -4.32 -3.70 17.52
C PHE A 300 -3.73 -4.97 18.11
N SER A 301 -4.28 -5.48 19.21
CA SER A 301 -3.88 -6.79 19.75
C SER A 301 -4.34 -7.93 18.84
N ARG A 302 -5.57 -7.85 18.31
CA ARG A 302 -6.16 -8.93 17.51
C ARG A 302 -5.49 -9.12 16.15
N ILE A 303 -5.12 -8.04 15.46
CA ILE A 303 -4.41 -8.11 14.18
C ILE A 303 -3.01 -8.74 14.31
N GLN A 304 -2.45 -8.82 15.52
CA GLN A 304 -1.17 -9.51 15.73
C GLN A 304 -1.28 -11.05 15.63
N GLN A 305 -2.46 -11.62 15.91
CA GLN A 305 -2.65 -13.07 16.03
C GLN A 305 -2.61 -13.85 14.71
N ASN A 306 -2.34 -13.19 13.59
CA ASN A 306 -2.10 -13.77 12.26
C ASN A 306 -3.21 -14.68 11.67
N ASP A 307 -4.38 -14.72 12.29
CA ASP A 307 -5.57 -15.47 11.85
C ASP A 307 -6.66 -14.57 11.27
N ASN A 308 -7.56 -15.14 10.45
CA ASN A 308 -8.72 -14.43 9.88
C ASN A 308 -9.69 -13.97 10.98
N PHE A 309 -10.45 -12.90 10.72
CA PHE A 309 -11.49 -12.43 11.63
C PHE A 309 -12.75 -13.30 11.55
N THR A 310 -13.31 -13.65 12.71
CA THR A 310 -14.39 -14.64 12.87
C THR A 310 -15.65 -14.05 13.53
N ASP A 311 -16.71 -14.83 13.64
CA ASP A 311 -17.91 -14.44 14.41
C ASP A 311 -17.64 -14.39 15.92
N SER A 312 -16.68 -15.17 16.42
CA SER A 312 -16.21 -15.05 17.81
C SER A 312 -15.61 -13.66 18.06
N ASP A 313 -14.81 -13.18 17.10
CA ASP A 313 -14.24 -11.82 17.15
C ASP A 313 -15.34 -10.75 17.14
N THR A 314 -16.36 -10.91 16.28
CA THR A 314 -17.55 -10.04 16.26
C THR A 314 -18.24 -9.99 17.62
N LYS A 315 -18.50 -11.14 18.23
CA LYS A 315 -19.16 -11.24 19.54
C LYS A 315 -18.32 -10.61 20.66
N ASN A 316 -17.01 -10.85 20.66
CA ASN A 316 -16.10 -10.29 21.66
C ASN A 316 -16.02 -8.76 21.55
N PHE A 317 -15.95 -8.24 20.33
CA PHE A 317 -15.89 -6.81 20.09
C PHE A 317 -17.22 -6.11 20.41
N GLU A 318 -18.36 -6.77 20.14
CA GLU A 318 -19.69 -6.31 20.53
C GLU A 318 -19.82 -6.15 22.05
N LEU A 319 -19.45 -7.19 22.82
CA LEU A 319 -19.45 -7.15 24.28
C LEU A 319 -18.55 -6.02 24.81
N LEU A 320 -17.39 -5.81 24.19
CA LEU A 320 -16.48 -4.74 24.57
C LEU A 320 -17.09 -3.35 24.31
N CYS A 321 -17.80 -3.15 23.21
CA CYS A 321 -18.51 -1.91 22.90
C CYS A 321 -19.56 -1.57 23.96
N PHE A 322 -20.34 -2.56 24.40
CA PHE A 322 -21.36 -2.37 25.44
C PHE A 322 -20.76 -2.17 26.84
N ASN A 323 -19.76 -2.98 27.22
CA ASN A 323 -19.13 -2.89 28.55
C ASN A 323 -18.36 -1.58 28.76
N SER A 324 -17.75 -1.04 27.71
CA SER A 324 -17.02 0.23 27.77
C SER A 324 -17.91 1.47 27.69
N LYS A 325 -19.23 1.30 27.44
CA LYS A 325 -20.17 2.41 27.17
C LYS A 325 -19.68 3.36 26.07
N SER A 326 -18.99 2.83 25.05
CA SER A 326 -18.38 3.64 23.98
C SER A 326 -19.41 4.29 23.03
N PHE A 327 -20.69 3.90 23.11
CA PHE A 327 -21.77 4.33 22.22
C PHE A 327 -23.05 4.66 23.00
N GLU A 328 -22.89 5.34 24.14
CA GLU A 328 -24.00 5.74 25.00
C GLU A 328 -25.04 6.57 24.22
N GLY A 329 -26.29 6.11 24.22
CA GLY A 329 -27.40 6.73 23.46
C GLY A 329 -27.55 6.26 22.01
N GLU A 330 -26.65 5.41 21.51
CA GLU A 330 -26.70 4.84 20.15
C GLU A 330 -26.82 3.29 20.15
N GLU A 331 -27.14 2.67 21.30
CA GLU A 331 -27.08 1.21 21.50
C GLU A 331 -27.98 0.43 20.53
N GLY A 332 -29.14 0.98 20.17
CA GLY A 332 -30.03 0.38 19.18
C GLY A 332 -29.39 0.26 17.80
N GLN A 333 -28.67 1.30 17.35
CA GLN A 333 -27.95 1.29 16.07
C GLN A 333 -26.76 0.33 16.12
N ILE A 334 -26.06 0.26 17.26
CA ILE A 334 -24.96 -0.68 17.46
C ILE A 334 -25.41 -2.13 17.35
N LYS A 335 -26.57 -2.50 17.92
CA LYS A 335 -27.13 -3.85 17.75
C LYS A 335 -27.45 -4.16 16.29
N ILE A 336 -27.96 -3.19 15.53
CA ILE A 336 -28.21 -3.35 14.09
C ILE A 336 -26.89 -3.59 13.34
N ILE A 337 -25.86 -2.79 13.65
CA ILE A 337 -24.53 -2.92 13.04
C ILE A 337 -23.93 -4.32 13.29
N PHE A 338 -23.98 -4.82 14.53
CA PHE A 338 -23.46 -6.15 14.84
C PHE A 338 -24.30 -7.28 14.24
N SER A 339 -25.63 -7.14 14.20
CA SER A 339 -26.52 -8.06 13.48
C SER A 339 -26.10 -8.18 12.00
N LEU A 340 -25.89 -7.05 11.33
CA LEU A 340 -25.37 -7.03 9.96
C LEU A 340 -24.00 -7.70 9.88
N LEU A 341 -23.10 -7.49 10.85
CA LEU A 341 -21.76 -8.07 10.83
C LEU A 341 -21.73 -9.60 10.93
N PHE A 342 -22.70 -10.19 11.64
CA PHE A 342 -22.90 -11.64 11.69
C PHE A 342 -23.46 -12.20 10.37
N ASP A 343 -24.32 -11.44 9.67
CA ASP A 343 -24.87 -11.85 8.39
C ASP A 343 -23.80 -11.83 7.29
N SER A 344 -23.47 -13.00 6.74
CA SER A 344 -22.46 -13.13 5.68
C SER A 344 -22.78 -12.40 4.38
N VAL A 345 -24.07 -12.22 4.05
CA VAL A 345 -24.56 -11.57 2.83
C VAL A 345 -24.64 -10.07 3.06
N GLU A 346 -25.15 -9.66 4.21
CA GLU A 346 -25.40 -8.25 4.51
C GLU A 346 -24.26 -7.52 5.22
N ARG A 347 -23.20 -8.23 5.62
CA ARG A 347 -22.03 -7.71 6.36
C ARG A 347 -21.55 -6.35 5.91
N LYS A 348 -21.50 -6.16 4.60
CA LYS A 348 -21.01 -4.95 3.95
C LYS A 348 -21.89 -3.71 4.19
N LYS A 349 -23.19 -3.88 4.45
CA LYS A 349 -24.12 -2.78 4.76
C LYS A 349 -23.78 -2.11 6.10
N SER A 350 -23.13 -2.83 7.02
CA SER A 350 -22.70 -2.28 8.32
C SER A 350 -21.87 -1.01 8.19
N LEU A 351 -21.02 -0.90 7.15
CA LEU A 351 -20.19 0.29 6.92
C LEU A 351 -21.03 1.56 6.73
N ASN A 352 -22.16 1.46 6.03
CA ASN A 352 -23.05 2.60 5.80
C ASN A 352 -23.78 3.01 7.09
N GLU A 353 -24.18 2.05 7.92
CA GLU A 353 -24.81 2.34 9.21
C GLU A 353 -23.83 2.99 10.17
N ILE A 354 -22.56 2.55 10.20
CA ILE A 354 -21.52 3.16 11.04
C ILE A 354 -21.27 4.63 10.68
N LEU A 355 -21.41 5.01 9.40
CA LEU A 355 -21.23 6.40 8.97
C LEU A 355 -22.34 7.35 9.47
N LYS A 356 -23.49 6.82 9.88
CA LYS A 356 -24.60 7.60 10.44
C LYS A 356 -24.41 7.93 11.93
N LEU A 357 -23.55 7.19 12.63
CA LEU A 357 -23.26 7.38 14.04
C LEU A 357 -22.56 8.72 14.30
N GLN A 358 -22.93 9.35 15.41
CA GLN A 358 -22.31 10.59 15.89
C GLN A 358 -21.18 10.35 16.89
N SER A 359 -21.05 9.13 17.45
CA SER A 359 -20.00 8.80 18.40
C SER A 359 -18.58 9.07 17.89
N LYS A 360 -17.70 9.51 18.79
CA LYS A 360 -16.25 9.61 18.56
C LYS A 360 -15.59 8.24 18.31
N HIS A 361 -16.25 7.15 18.67
CA HIS A 361 -15.76 5.77 18.52
C HIS A 361 -16.11 5.14 17.17
N SER A 362 -16.88 5.84 16.33
CA SER A 362 -17.34 5.35 15.02
C SER A 362 -16.18 5.01 14.08
N SER A 363 -15.05 5.73 14.16
CA SER A 363 -13.85 5.40 13.38
C SER A 363 -13.29 4.03 13.76
N THR A 364 -13.18 3.72 15.05
CA THR A 364 -12.69 2.43 15.55
C THR A 364 -13.63 1.29 15.17
N LEU A 365 -14.94 1.48 15.29
CA LEU A 365 -15.93 0.50 14.85
C LEU A 365 -15.88 0.28 13.33
N TYR A 366 -15.66 1.35 12.55
CA TYR A 366 -15.47 1.24 11.11
C TYR A 366 -14.23 0.42 10.75
N VAL A 367 -13.10 0.64 11.42
CA VAL A 367 -11.87 -0.16 11.24
C VAL A 367 -12.14 -1.63 11.55
N PHE A 368 -12.82 -1.92 12.67
CA PHE A 368 -13.20 -3.30 13.02
C PHE A 368 -14.10 -3.95 11.95
N ALA A 369 -15.17 -3.28 11.55
CA ALA A 369 -16.10 -3.78 10.54
C ALA A 369 -15.39 -4.05 9.22
N TYR A 370 -14.50 -3.14 8.80
CA TYR A 370 -13.70 -3.30 7.58
C TYR A 370 -12.77 -4.51 7.65
N LEU A 371 -12.08 -4.73 8.77
CA LEU A 371 -11.28 -5.93 9.00
C LEU A 371 -12.17 -7.18 8.98
N ARG A 372 -13.32 -7.18 9.65
CA ARG A 372 -14.24 -8.32 9.64
C ARG A 372 -14.74 -8.68 8.24
N ILE A 373 -14.91 -7.69 7.37
CA ILE A 373 -15.34 -7.89 5.97
C ILE A 373 -14.20 -8.40 5.09
N TYR A 374 -12.99 -7.83 5.22
CA TYR A 374 -11.94 -7.98 4.22
C TYR A 374 -10.66 -8.68 4.68
N ALA A 375 -10.45 -8.89 5.99
CA ALA A 375 -9.24 -9.53 6.53
C ALA A 375 -9.26 -11.05 6.30
N SER A 376 -9.10 -11.43 5.03
CA SER A 376 -8.88 -12.80 4.57
C SER A 376 -7.61 -12.85 3.73
N LYS A 377 -6.63 -13.63 4.19
CA LYS A 377 -5.36 -13.81 3.49
C LYS A 377 -5.46 -14.54 2.15
N GLN A 378 -6.60 -15.19 1.88
CA GLN A 378 -6.84 -15.90 0.63
C GLN A 378 -7.10 -14.93 -0.54
N ASN A 379 -7.61 -13.74 -0.26
CA ASN A 379 -7.95 -12.76 -1.28
C ASN A 379 -7.66 -11.32 -0.80
N PRO A 380 -6.38 -10.94 -0.60
CA PRO A 380 -6.01 -9.62 -0.11
C PRO A 380 -6.40 -8.48 -1.07
N GLU A 381 -6.62 -8.79 -2.35
CA GLU A 381 -6.97 -7.82 -3.39
C GLU A 381 -8.42 -7.36 -3.37
N LEU A 382 -9.31 -8.12 -2.72
CA LEU A 382 -10.75 -7.86 -2.75
C LEU A 382 -11.09 -6.44 -2.26
N ALA A 383 -10.46 -6.00 -1.18
CA ALA A 383 -10.67 -4.66 -0.62
C ALA A 383 -10.25 -3.57 -1.61
N ARG A 384 -9.15 -3.77 -2.36
CA ARG A 384 -8.66 -2.81 -3.36
C ARG A 384 -9.65 -2.68 -4.51
N LEU A 385 -10.15 -3.81 -5.03
CA LEU A 385 -11.14 -3.83 -6.12
C LEU A 385 -12.46 -3.15 -5.73
N GLU A 386 -12.94 -3.40 -4.51
CA GLU A 386 -14.20 -2.82 -4.03
C GLU A 386 -14.08 -1.37 -3.62
N LEU A 387 -12.93 -0.93 -3.11
CA LEU A 387 -12.69 0.47 -2.73
C LEU A 387 -12.92 1.39 -3.93
N VAL A 388 -12.49 0.95 -5.11
CA VAL A 388 -12.66 1.68 -6.36
C VAL A 388 -14.13 1.83 -6.76
N GLN A 389 -15.00 0.88 -6.41
CA GLN A 389 -16.43 0.94 -6.73
C GLN A 389 -17.23 1.71 -5.67
N ARG A 390 -16.92 1.48 -4.39
CA ARG A 390 -17.68 2.02 -3.25
C ARG A 390 -17.27 3.44 -2.87
N GLY A 391 -16.05 3.83 -3.20
CA GLY A 391 -15.50 5.14 -2.87
C GLY A 391 -14.88 5.23 -1.47
N SER A 392 -14.40 6.44 -1.16
CA SER A 392 -13.80 6.79 0.11
C SER A 392 -14.85 7.38 1.07
N SER A 393 -14.76 7.01 2.35
CA SER A 393 -15.39 7.72 3.46
C SER A 393 -14.34 8.31 4.39
N LYS A 394 -14.75 9.17 5.33
CA LYS A 394 -13.86 9.79 6.34
C LYS A 394 -13.02 8.81 7.18
N TYR A 395 -13.38 7.52 7.24
CA TYR A 395 -12.65 6.51 8.02
C TYR A 395 -11.93 5.47 7.16
N SER A 396 -12.16 5.49 5.85
CA SER A 396 -11.76 4.42 4.94
C SER A 396 -10.24 4.31 4.82
N GLU A 397 -9.48 5.40 4.91
CA GLU A 397 -8.02 5.36 4.79
C GLU A 397 -7.35 4.71 6.02
N TYR A 398 -7.85 4.97 7.23
CA TYR A 398 -7.41 4.25 8.45
C TYR A 398 -7.69 2.75 8.35
N ALA A 399 -8.91 2.39 7.95
CA ALA A 399 -9.34 1.02 7.83
C ALA A 399 -8.53 0.26 6.76
N PHE A 400 -8.30 0.92 5.62
CA PHE A 400 -7.49 0.38 4.54
C PHE A 400 -6.02 0.21 4.95
N ALA A 401 -5.42 1.21 5.62
CA ALA A 401 -4.06 1.11 6.13
C ALA A 401 -3.92 -0.05 7.14
N THR A 402 -4.86 -0.17 8.09
CA THR A 402 -4.85 -1.25 9.10
C THR A 402 -5.04 -2.63 8.47
N LEU A 403 -5.86 -2.73 7.43
CA LEU A 403 -6.01 -3.97 6.67
C LEU A 403 -4.70 -4.37 5.97
N ASN A 404 -3.98 -3.41 5.38
CA ASN A 404 -2.68 -3.69 4.77
C ASN A 404 -1.59 -4.01 5.81
N PHE A 405 -1.69 -3.46 7.03
CA PHE A 405 -0.89 -3.92 8.17
C PHE A 405 -1.17 -5.39 8.50
N TYR A 406 -2.44 -5.80 8.51
CA TYR A 406 -2.84 -7.19 8.76
C TYR A 406 -2.33 -8.15 7.69
N PHE A 407 -2.35 -7.76 6.41
CA PHE A 407 -1.84 -8.60 5.32
C PHE A 407 -0.31 -8.71 5.32
N GLY A 408 0.39 -7.64 5.67
CA GLY A 408 1.85 -7.59 5.56
C GLY A 408 2.33 -7.48 4.11
N TYR A 409 3.61 -7.14 3.95
CA TYR A 409 4.22 -6.82 2.66
C TYR A 409 4.31 -8.02 1.72
N LYS A 410 4.61 -9.21 2.26
CA LYS A 410 4.75 -10.46 1.50
C LYS A 410 3.51 -10.81 0.70
N LEU A 411 2.31 -10.55 1.24
CA LEU A 411 1.03 -10.89 0.61
C LEU A 411 0.55 -9.88 -0.44
N LEU A 412 1.18 -8.70 -0.52
CA LEU A 412 0.81 -7.69 -1.51
C LEU A 412 1.34 -8.07 -2.89
N ARG A 413 0.61 -7.64 -3.94
CA ARG A 413 1.10 -7.68 -5.33
C ARG A 413 2.16 -6.63 -5.60
N ASN A 414 2.87 -6.79 -6.72
CA ASN A 414 3.86 -5.80 -7.16
C ASN A 414 3.19 -4.49 -7.58
N SER A 415 2.13 -4.57 -8.37
CA SER A 415 1.46 -3.43 -8.98
C SER A 415 -0.05 -3.60 -9.00
N GLU A 416 -0.73 -2.49 -9.29
CA GLU A 416 -2.15 -2.49 -9.56
C GLU A 416 -2.45 -3.06 -10.96
N ASP A 417 -2.69 -4.37 -11.07
CA ASP A 417 -2.85 -5.05 -12.37
C ASP A 417 -4.26 -4.99 -12.95
N ARG A 418 -5.27 -4.61 -12.15
CA ARG A 418 -6.69 -4.67 -12.50
C ARG A 418 -7.41 -3.33 -12.45
N LEU A 419 -6.69 -2.23 -12.66
CA LEU A 419 -7.28 -0.88 -12.61
C LEU A 419 -7.68 -0.34 -13.98
N ALA A 420 -8.57 -1.06 -14.67
CA ALA A 420 -9.34 -0.52 -15.80
C ALA A 420 -10.30 0.64 -15.38
N VAL A 421 -10.11 1.23 -14.19
CA VAL A 421 -11.16 1.89 -13.43
C VAL A 421 -10.95 3.38 -13.22
N ILE A 422 -9.89 4.00 -13.76
CA ILE A 422 -9.98 5.45 -13.98
C ILE A 422 -10.87 5.67 -15.21
N GLN A 423 -12.19 5.66 -15.00
CA GLN A 423 -13.19 6.07 -15.99
C GLN A 423 -13.06 7.55 -16.37
N ASN A 424 -12.20 8.27 -15.67
CA ASN A 424 -11.81 9.62 -16.00
C ASN A 424 -11.01 9.61 -17.32
N LYS A 425 -11.72 9.67 -18.45
CA LYS A 425 -11.13 9.73 -19.80
C LYS A 425 -10.00 10.76 -19.91
N ALA A 426 -10.09 11.85 -19.15
CA ALA A 426 -9.08 12.90 -19.08
C ALA A 426 -7.72 12.41 -18.52
N LEU A 427 -7.73 11.56 -17.49
CA LEU A 427 -6.52 10.94 -16.91
C LEU A 427 -6.13 9.64 -17.65
N GLY A 428 -7.12 8.88 -18.15
CA GLY A 428 -6.88 7.67 -18.95
C GLY A 428 -6.23 7.93 -20.31
N ASN A 429 -6.32 9.16 -20.83
CA ASN A 429 -5.63 9.61 -22.04
C ASN A 429 -4.13 9.87 -21.82
N LEU A 430 -3.64 9.87 -20.58
CA LEU A 430 -2.21 9.87 -20.29
C LEU A 430 -1.64 8.49 -20.63
N LYS A 431 -1.42 8.23 -21.92
CA LYS A 431 -0.85 6.97 -22.45
C LYS A 431 0.50 6.57 -21.81
N ASN A 432 1.12 7.48 -21.07
CA ASN A 432 2.41 7.31 -20.39
C ASN A 432 2.30 7.25 -18.87
N PHE A 433 1.09 7.18 -18.27
CA PHE A 433 1.00 7.06 -16.83
C PHE A 433 1.44 5.64 -16.42
N PRO A 434 2.57 5.50 -15.69
CA PRO A 434 3.05 4.17 -15.30
C PRO A 434 2.02 3.50 -14.38
N ARG A 435 1.92 2.17 -14.47
CA ARG A 435 1.07 1.42 -13.54
C ARG A 435 1.47 1.75 -12.11
N PRO A 436 0.53 2.13 -11.23
CA PRO A 436 0.86 2.41 -9.84
C PRO A 436 1.45 1.15 -9.21
N THR A 437 2.70 1.26 -8.76
CA THR A 437 3.36 0.18 -8.01
C THR A 437 2.83 0.16 -6.58
N ILE A 438 2.74 -1.02 -5.97
CA ILE A 438 2.39 -1.17 -4.55
C ILE A 438 3.69 -1.39 -3.78
N LYS A 439 4.45 -2.42 -4.18
CA LYS A 439 5.77 -2.72 -3.63
C LYS A 439 6.80 -1.68 -4.05
N LEU A 440 7.86 -1.60 -3.26
CA LEU A 440 8.94 -0.64 -3.44
C LEU A 440 9.87 -1.11 -4.56
N GLU A 441 10.14 -0.22 -5.52
CA GLU A 441 10.84 -0.57 -6.76
C GLU A 441 12.36 -0.52 -6.64
N LEU A 442 12.87 0.07 -5.55
CA LEU A 442 14.29 0.39 -5.37
C LEU A 442 14.82 1.25 -6.53
N THR A 443 14.04 2.20 -7.06
CA THR A 443 14.49 3.06 -8.16
C THR A 443 14.72 4.51 -7.74
N ALA A 444 14.21 4.92 -6.58
CA ALA A 444 14.39 6.25 -6.00
C ALA A 444 14.88 6.15 -4.54
N LYS A 445 15.52 7.20 -4.02
CA LYS A 445 15.97 7.23 -2.61
C LYS A 445 14.82 7.01 -1.64
N PHE A 446 13.62 7.50 -1.98
CA PHE A 446 12.37 7.22 -1.27
C PHE A 446 12.18 5.74 -0.93
N ASP A 447 12.35 4.84 -1.90
CA ASP A 447 12.12 3.41 -1.73
C ASP A 447 13.12 2.80 -0.72
N TYR A 448 14.39 3.21 -0.82
CA TYR A 448 15.45 2.76 0.08
C TYR A 448 15.24 3.27 1.51
N LEU A 449 14.92 4.55 1.64
CA LEU A 449 14.69 5.20 2.94
C LEU A 449 13.55 4.55 3.71
N ILE A 450 12.43 4.23 3.05
CA ILE A 450 11.31 3.57 3.72
C ILE A 450 11.73 2.22 4.29
N ILE A 451 12.39 1.38 3.49
CA ILE A 451 12.85 0.06 3.94
C ILE A 451 13.79 0.22 5.13
N ASP A 452 14.74 1.16 5.06
CA ASP A 452 15.70 1.39 6.13
C ASP A 452 15.09 1.95 7.41
N ILE A 453 14.13 2.89 7.30
CA ILE A 453 13.39 3.44 8.46
C ILE A 453 12.62 2.33 9.16
N VAL A 454 11.88 1.52 8.40
CA VAL A 454 11.14 0.38 8.98
C VAL A 454 12.11 -0.63 9.58
N PHE A 455 13.19 -0.98 8.87
CA PHE A 455 14.20 -1.91 9.35
C PHE A 455 14.83 -1.44 10.67
N LYS A 456 15.27 -0.17 10.73
CA LYS A 456 15.84 0.46 11.94
C LYS A 456 14.86 0.44 13.11
N SER A 457 13.58 0.72 12.85
CA SER A 457 12.54 0.74 13.89
C SER A 457 12.29 -0.64 14.53
N VAL A 458 12.52 -1.72 13.78
CA VAL A 458 12.22 -3.10 14.21
C VAL A 458 13.46 -3.85 14.69
N PHE A 459 14.57 -3.75 13.97
CA PHE A 459 15.75 -4.60 14.21
C PHE A 459 16.82 -3.93 15.06
N ASN A 460 17.07 -2.60 14.97
CA ASN A 460 18.01 -1.89 15.86
C ASN A 460 18.00 -0.34 15.69
N PRO A 461 17.80 0.47 16.74
CA PRO A 461 17.97 1.94 16.70
C PRO A 461 19.43 2.41 16.60
N LEU A 462 20.43 1.57 16.88
CA LEU A 462 21.88 1.89 16.75
C LEU A 462 22.38 1.85 15.29
N TYR A 463 21.48 1.56 14.35
CA TYR A 463 21.73 1.71 12.93
C TYR A 463 21.95 3.20 12.58
N ARG A 464 23.20 3.65 12.69
CA ARG A 464 23.60 5.06 12.65
C ARG A 464 24.32 5.50 11.39
N LYS A 465 24.63 4.60 10.46
CA LYS A 465 25.43 4.96 9.28
C LYS A 465 24.51 5.41 8.15
N GLU A 466 24.66 6.68 7.77
CA GLU A 466 24.00 7.27 6.61
C GLU A 466 24.30 6.44 5.36
N ASN A 467 23.31 6.33 4.48
CA ASN A 467 23.48 5.61 3.24
C ASN A 467 24.34 6.44 2.31
N ASN A 468 25.43 5.84 1.86
CA ASN A 468 26.06 6.35 0.67
C ASN A 468 25.25 5.94 -0.56
N TYR A 469 24.27 6.77 -0.94
CA TYR A 469 23.41 6.50 -2.09
C TYR A 469 24.19 6.43 -3.42
N SER A 470 25.42 6.93 -3.48
CA SER A 470 26.26 6.82 -4.69
C SER A 470 26.63 5.38 -5.04
N LEU A 471 26.48 4.45 -4.10
CA LEU A 471 26.82 3.04 -4.29
C LEU A 471 25.74 2.25 -5.05
N TYR A 472 24.53 2.79 -5.19
CA TYR A 472 23.40 2.07 -5.79
C TYR A 472 23.23 2.41 -7.28
N PRO A 473 23.55 1.48 -8.20
CA PRO A 473 23.60 1.76 -9.64
C PRO A 473 22.21 1.97 -10.28
N ASN A 474 21.16 1.57 -9.57
CA ASN A 474 19.78 1.56 -10.04
C ASN A 474 18.98 2.82 -9.67
N LEU A 475 19.54 3.73 -8.87
CA LEU A 475 18.89 5.00 -8.57
C LEU A 475 18.74 5.83 -9.85
N GLN A 476 17.51 6.16 -10.18
CA GLN A 476 17.18 7.07 -11.26
C GLN A 476 17.33 8.50 -10.72
N LYS A 477 18.00 9.37 -11.49
CA LYS A 477 17.95 10.82 -11.19
C LYS A 477 16.51 11.27 -11.43
N SER A 478 15.99 12.13 -10.54
CA SER A 478 14.62 12.65 -10.62
C SER A 478 14.26 13.00 -12.07
N ALA A 479 13.15 12.42 -12.55
CA ALA A 479 12.67 12.67 -13.89
C ALA A 479 12.34 14.16 -14.05
N ALA A 480 12.56 14.70 -15.24
CA ALA A 480 12.21 16.08 -15.57
C ALA A 480 10.75 16.36 -15.19
N HIS A 481 10.51 17.57 -14.65
CA HIS A 481 9.17 18.06 -14.28
C HIS A 481 8.10 17.63 -15.27
N LEU A 482 7.16 16.81 -14.82
CA LEU A 482 6.10 16.32 -15.66
C LEU A 482 5.09 17.45 -15.89
N LYS A 483 5.13 18.10 -17.05
CA LYS A 483 4.10 19.08 -17.42
C LYS A 483 2.86 18.36 -17.95
N PHE A 484 1.88 18.14 -17.08
CA PHE A 484 0.55 17.70 -17.49
C PHE A 484 -0.38 18.91 -17.63
N ASN A 485 -1.03 19.02 -18.78
CA ASN A 485 -2.15 19.94 -18.96
C ASN A 485 -3.39 19.09 -19.24
N ILE A 486 -4.29 19.02 -18.26
CA ILE A 486 -5.53 18.24 -18.34
C ILE A 486 -6.67 19.21 -18.10
N GLU A 487 -7.59 19.26 -19.05
CA GLU A 487 -8.76 20.13 -18.97
C GLU A 487 -9.57 19.81 -17.70
N ASN A 488 -9.96 20.87 -16.97
CA ASN A 488 -10.64 20.79 -15.68
C ASN A 488 -9.83 20.16 -14.54
N TYR A 489 -8.50 20.19 -14.59
CA TYR A 489 -7.63 19.80 -13.47
C TYR A 489 -6.58 20.85 -13.17
N THR A 490 -6.33 21.07 -11.88
CA THR A 490 -5.10 21.70 -11.39
C THR A 490 -4.06 20.62 -11.14
N PHE A 491 -2.80 20.93 -11.46
CA PHE A 491 -1.66 20.05 -11.27
C PHE A 491 -0.60 20.74 -10.42
N SER A 492 -0.14 20.06 -9.38
CA SER A 492 1.04 20.47 -8.61
C SER A 492 2.02 19.30 -8.54
N GLU A 493 3.31 19.61 -8.64
CA GLU A 493 4.40 18.64 -8.57
C GLU A 493 5.42 19.10 -7.55
N ASP A 494 5.87 18.15 -6.74
CA ASP A 494 6.96 18.25 -5.77
C ASP A 494 7.82 16.97 -5.85
N SER A 495 8.86 16.86 -5.03
CA SER A 495 9.68 15.67 -4.92
C SER A 495 9.89 15.23 -3.48
N VAL A 496 9.58 13.96 -3.20
CA VAL A 496 9.88 13.32 -1.92
C VAL A 496 11.07 12.40 -2.13
N TYR A 497 12.27 12.80 -1.71
CA TYR A 497 13.49 11.98 -1.81
C TYR A 497 13.69 11.33 -3.20
N ASP A 498 13.74 12.17 -4.26
CA ASP A 498 13.88 11.78 -5.67
C ASP A 498 12.68 11.00 -6.26
N LYS A 499 11.59 10.76 -5.50
CA LYS A 499 10.33 10.26 -6.04
C LYS A 499 9.41 11.44 -6.39
N PRO A 500 8.79 11.46 -7.58
CA PRO A 500 7.85 12.52 -7.94
C PRO A 500 6.58 12.44 -7.09
N TYR A 501 6.25 13.54 -6.42
CA TYR A 501 5.00 13.74 -5.71
C TYR A 501 4.10 14.64 -6.53
N PHE A 502 3.05 14.10 -7.15
CA PHE A 502 2.12 14.91 -7.91
C PHE A 502 0.71 14.82 -7.35
N VAL A 503 -0.02 15.92 -7.49
CA VAL A 503 -1.42 16.05 -7.13
C VAL A 503 -2.19 16.61 -8.31
N PHE A 504 -3.21 15.88 -8.75
CA PHE A 504 -4.24 16.39 -9.64
C PHE A 504 -5.50 16.63 -8.82
N ARG A 505 -6.08 17.83 -8.93
CA ARG A 505 -7.41 18.11 -8.37
C ARG A 505 -8.31 18.56 -9.48
N ARG A 506 -9.46 17.90 -9.62
CA ARG A 506 -10.48 18.36 -10.56
C ARG A 506 -10.91 19.77 -10.13
N THR A 507 -10.84 20.72 -11.04
CA THR A 507 -11.44 22.02 -10.81
C THR A 507 -12.95 21.81 -10.76
N ASN A 508 -13.57 22.15 -9.63
CA ASN A 508 -15.01 22.24 -9.60
C ASN A 508 -15.38 23.47 -10.46
N PRO A 509 -16.17 23.32 -11.54
CA PRO A 509 -16.61 24.48 -12.31
C PRO A 509 -17.35 25.51 -11.45
N LEU A 510 -17.95 25.10 -10.32
CA LEU A 510 -18.53 26.02 -9.35
C LEU A 510 -17.48 26.85 -8.60
N ASP A 511 -16.25 26.37 -8.36
CA ASP A 511 -15.27 27.11 -7.56
C ASP A 511 -14.86 28.42 -8.25
N GLU A 512 -14.67 28.38 -9.58
CA GLU A 512 -14.38 29.57 -10.38
C GLU A 512 -15.58 30.53 -10.44
N LEU A 513 -16.80 29.98 -10.48
CA LEU A 513 -18.03 30.78 -10.47
C LEU A 513 -18.28 31.39 -9.08
N LEU A 514 -18.00 30.67 -7.99
CA LEU A 514 -18.12 31.16 -6.62
C LEU A 514 -17.19 32.35 -6.39
N LEU A 515 -15.95 32.31 -6.88
CA LEU A 515 -15.02 33.46 -6.87
C LEU A 515 -15.58 34.67 -7.62
N GLN A 516 -16.34 34.46 -8.69
CA GLN A 516 -17.00 35.54 -9.43
C GLN A 516 -18.25 36.06 -8.69
N LEU A 517 -19.02 35.16 -8.05
CA LEU A 517 -20.17 35.53 -7.21
C LEU A 517 -19.75 36.30 -5.96
N GLU A 518 -18.56 36.07 -5.41
CA GLU A 518 -18.04 36.85 -4.28
C GLU A 518 -17.89 38.34 -4.59
N ARG A 519 -17.72 38.70 -5.86
CA ARG A 519 -17.63 40.09 -6.34
C ARG A 519 -18.98 40.81 -6.37
N LEU A 520 -20.10 40.09 -6.24
CA LEU A 520 -21.42 40.71 -6.14
C LEU A 520 -21.51 41.61 -4.88
N PRO A 521 -22.33 42.67 -4.94
CA PRO A 521 -22.67 43.45 -3.76
C PRO A 521 -23.29 42.56 -2.67
N SER A 522 -23.14 42.95 -1.40
CA SER A 522 -23.74 42.23 -0.27
C SER A 522 -25.26 42.10 -0.40
N GLU A 523 -25.89 43.11 -1.00
CA GLU A 523 -27.31 43.16 -1.32
C GLU A 523 -27.53 43.15 -2.83
N ILE A 524 -28.22 42.11 -3.30
CA ILE A 524 -28.54 41.90 -4.71
C ILE A 524 -29.94 42.46 -4.97
N SER A 525 -30.05 43.51 -5.78
CA SER A 525 -31.34 44.13 -6.10
C SER A 525 -32.26 43.17 -6.87
N ILE A 526 -33.56 43.14 -6.57
CA ILE A 526 -34.54 42.33 -7.32
C ILE A 526 -34.56 42.64 -8.84
N PHE A 527 -34.16 43.86 -9.23
CA PHE A 527 -34.14 44.31 -10.62
C PHE A 527 -32.84 43.94 -11.38
N SER A 528 -31.90 43.29 -10.70
CA SER A 528 -30.65 42.79 -11.31
C SER A 528 -30.86 41.42 -11.96
N GLU A 529 -29.94 41.01 -12.84
CA GLU A 529 -29.94 39.67 -13.42
C GLU A 529 -29.86 38.58 -12.33
N PHE A 530 -29.05 38.84 -11.31
CA PHE A 530 -28.98 37.99 -10.14
C PHE A 530 -30.22 38.05 -9.25
N GLY A 531 -30.93 39.17 -9.21
CA GLY A 531 -32.21 39.30 -8.50
C GLY A 531 -33.28 38.35 -9.07
N LEU A 532 -33.38 38.29 -10.39
CA LEU A 532 -34.28 37.35 -11.09
C LEU A 532 -33.88 35.89 -10.82
N TYR A 533 -32.58 35.63 -10.81
CA TYR A 533 -32.04 34.30 -10.52
C TYR A 533 -32.31 33.87 -9.07
N CYS A 534 -32.08 34.76 -8.10
CA CYS A 534 -32.42 34.56 -6.68
C CYS A 534 -33.92 34.28 -6.47
N TYR A 535 -34.79 34.98 -7.21
CA TYR A 535 -36.24 34.74 -7.20
C TYR A 535 -36.58 33.32 -7.68
N ARG A 536 -35.98 32.88 -8.80
CA ARG A 536 -36.19 31.51 -9.33
C ARG A 536 -35.72 30.42 -8.37
N LEU A 537 -34.61 30.67 -7.67
CA LEU A 537 -34.09 29.77 -6.65
C LEU A 537 -34.94 29.75 -5.35
N GLY A 538 -36.01 30.55 -5.28
CA GLY A 538 -36.91 30.61 -4.14
C GLY A 538 -36.26 31.22 -2.89
N LEU A 539 -35.25 32.07 -3.06
CA LEU A 539 -34.59 32.72 -1.93
C LEU A 539 -35.55 33.67 -1.21
N LYS A 540 -35.40 33.78 0.11
CA LYS A 540 -36.15 34.76 0.90
C LYS A 540 -35.66 36.16 0.59
N LEU A 541 -36.61 37.03 0.31
CA LEU A 541 -36.38 38.42 -0.01
C LEU A 541 -36.29 39.23 1.28
N ASN A 542 -35.26 40.08 1.40
CA ASN A 542 -35.13 41.01 2.50
C ASN A 542 -35.91 42.27 2.17
N THR A 543 -36.82 42.63 3.08
CA THR A 543 -37.54 43.90 3.03
C THR A 543 -36.98 44.81 4.11
N THR A 544 -36.53 46.00 3.73
CA THR A 544 -36.23 47.07 4.70
C THR A 544 -37.49 47.50 5.45
N SER A 545 -37.35 47.86 6.73
CA SER A 545 -38.47 48.34 7.54
C SER A 545 -39.14 49.55 6.89
N PHE A 546 -40.47 49.59 6.90
CA PHE A 546 -41.25 50.72 6.36
C PHE A 546 -40.87 52.07 7.02
N THR A 547 -40.31 52.04 8.23
CA THR A 547 -39.83 53.24 8.95
C THR A 547 -38.61 53.90 8.29
N ASP A 548 -37.77 53.14 7.58
CA ASP A 548 -36.56 53.66 6.93
C ASP A 548 -36.88 54.31 5.57
N ILE A 549 -38.01 53.94 4.97
CA ILE A 549 -38.50 54.42 3.66
C ILE A 549 -38.89 55.90 3.71
N PHE A 550 -39.44 56.36 4.83
CA PHE A 550 -39.85 57.76 4.99
C PHE A 550 -38.67 58.72 5.15
N ASN A 551 -37.50 58.21 5.54
CA ASN A 551 -36.34 59.04 5.89
C ASN A 551 -35.22 59.06 4.82
N ASN A 552 -35.30 58.23 3.78
CA ASN A 552 -34.24 58.14 2.78
C ASN A 552 -34.83 57.97 1.36
N THR A 553 -34.66 58.98 0.50
CA THR A 553 -35.10 58.97 -0.90
C THR A 553 -34.24 58.07 -1.81
N SER A 554 -33.40 57.22 -1.25
CA SER A 554 -32.64 56.24 -2.02
C SER A 554 -33.60 55.27 -2.71
N SER A 555 -33.42 55.15 -4.02
CA SER A 555 -34.28 54.47 -4.99
C SER A 555 -35.04 53.24 -4.46
N LEU A 556 -36.32 53.09 -4.85
CA LEU A 556 -37.15 51.87 -4.68
C LEU A 556 -36.38 50.55 -4.93
N ARG A 557 -35.29 50.60 -5.71
CA ARG A 557 -34.37 49.49 -6.00
C ARG A 557 -33.66 48.88 -4.79
N SER A 558 -33.52 49.62 -3.67
CA SER A 558 -32.92 49.12 -2.43
C SER A 558 -33.94 48.56 -1.44
N LEU A 559 -35.25 48.68 -1.70
CA LEU A 559 -36.30 48.22 -0.80
C LEU A 559 -36.48 46.70 -0.79
N PHE A 560 -36.10 46.06 -1.90
CA PHE A 560 -36.28 44.64 -2.13
C PHE A 560 -34.97 44.06 -2.64
N SER A 561 -34.24 43.38 -1.75
CA SER A 561 -32.93 42.80 -2.05
C SER A 561 -32.82 41.36 -1.55
N TYR A 562 -31.89 40.62 -2.15
CA TYR A 562 -31.45 39.31 -1.68
C TYR A 562 -30.07 39.42 -1.06
N GLN A 563 -29.80 38.62 -0.04
CA GLN A 563 -28.46 38.55 0.55
C GLN A 563 -27.55 37.69 -0.32
N LYS A 564 -26.37 38.21 -0.66
CA LYS A 564 -25.34 37.46 -1.40
C LYS A 564 -25.01 36.13 -0.75
N ASN A 565 -24.89 36.09 0.59
CA ASN A 565 -24.56 34.87 1.31
C ASN A 565 -25.62 33.78 1.11
N ASN A 566 -26.90 34.14 1.08
CA ASN A 566 -27.99 33.19 0.82
C ASN A 566 -27.91 32.62 -0.61
N LEU A 567 -27.55 33.45 -1.60
CA LEU A 567 -27.31 32.98 -2.96
C LEU A 567 -26.10 32.03 -3.01
N ILE A 568 -24.98 32.39 -2.39
CA ILE A 568 -23.77 31.55 -2.34
C ILE A 568 -24.04 30.22 -1.66
N GLU A 569 -24.76 30.22 -0.53
CA GLU A 569 -25.17 28.99 0.17
C GLU A 569 -26.05 28.12 -0.72
N LYS A 570 -27.02 28.72 -1.41
CA LYS A 570 -27.90 27.99 -2.32
C LYS A 570 -27.15 27.44 -3.54
N VAL A 571 -26.19 28.20 -4.07
CA VAL A 571 -25.31 27.77 -5.18
C VAL A 571 -24.39 26.62 -4.77
N LYS A 572 -24.04 26.52 -3.49
CA LYS A 572 -23.28 25.39 -2.94
C LYS A 572 -24.11 24.11 -2.75
N GLU A 573 -25.44 24.17 -2.88
CA GLU A 573 -26.29 22.97 -2.88
C GLU A 573 -26.24 22.31 -4.28
N ASP A 574 -26.16 20.98 -4.35
CA ASP A 574 -25.88 20.15 -5.55
C ASP A 574 -26.98 20.15 -6.66
N HIS A 575 -27.85 21.17 -6.71
CA HIS A 575 -29.03 21.22 -7.59
C HIS A 575 -29.08 22.46 -8.51
N ILE A 576 -27.94 23.08 -8.75
CA ILE A 576 -27.85 24.33 -9.52
C ILE A 576 -27.46 24.04 -10.98
N ASP A 577 -28.19 24.65 -11.92
CA ASP A 577 -27.79 24.64 -13.33
C ASP A 577 -26.58 25.55 -13.55
N ILE A 578 -25.42 24.92 -13.76
CA ILE A 578 -24.12 25.59 -13.94
C ILE A 578 -24.09 26.43 -15.21
N GLU A 579 -24.77 26.01 -16.28
CA GLU A 579 -24.78 26.76 -17.55
C GLU A 579 -25.69 27.99 -17.46
N GLU A 580 -26.82 27.89 -16.75
CA GLU A 580 -27.61 29.09 -16.41
C GLU A 580 -26.77 30.06 -15.56
N LEU A 581 -26.07 29.57 -14.53
CA LEU A 581 -25.24 30.41 -13.66
C LEU A 581 -24.13 31.14 -14.45
N LYS A 582 -23.41 30.43 -15.34
CA LYS A 582 -22.42 31.04 -16.23
C LYS A 582 -23.02 32.13 -17.11
N SER A 583 -24.18 31.86 -17.70
CA SER A 583 -24.90 32.83 -18.53
C SER A 583 -25.28 34.09 -17.74
N ARG A 584 -25.78 33.91 -16.50
CA ARG A 584 -26.10 35.04 -15.60
C ARG A 584 -24.89 35.86 -15.20
N ILE A 585 -23.76 35.21 -14.92
CA ILE A 585 -22.52 35.93 -14.62
C ILE A 585 -22.05 36.75 -15.84
N ALA A 586 -22.10 36.18 -17.04
CA ALA A 586 -21.74 36.91 -18.27
C ALA A 586 -22.66 38.11 -18.53
N LEU A 587 -23.97 37.97 -18.27
CA LEU A 587 -24.93 39.07 -18.36
C LEU A 587 -24.68 40.14 -17.29
N ALA A 588 -24.45 39.73 -16.03
CA ALA A 588 -24.15 40.64 -14.93
C ALA A 588 -22.88 41.47 -15.19
N GLN A 589 -21.83 40.87 -15.73
CA GLN A 589 -20.60 41.57 -16.16
C GLN A 589 -20.89 42.58 -17.29
N LYS A 590 -21.71 42.19 -18.27
CA LYS A 590 -22.14 43.09 -19.35
C LYS A 590 -22.95 44.28 -18.83
N HIS A 591 -23.75 44.08 -17.78
CA HIS A 591 -24.57 45.10 -17.13
C HIS A 591 -23.85 45.85 -15.98
N LYS A 592 -22.57 45.54 -15.72
CA LYS A 592 -21.74 46.12 -14.64
C LYS A 592 -22.34 45.92 -13.25
N GLU A 593 -23.00 44.79 -13.03
CA GLU A 593 -23.47 44.33 -11.72
C GLU A 593 -22.37 43.57 -10.96
N ILE A 594 -21.40 43.05 -11.72
CA ILE A 594 -20.10 42.48 -11.31
C ILE A 594 -19.05 43.11 -12.23
#